data_AF-A0A818U6H7-F1
#
_entry.id   AF-A0A818U6H7-F1
#
_cell.length_a   1.000
_cell.length_b   1.000
_cell.length_c   1.000
_cell.angle_alpha   90.00
_cell.angle_beta   90.00
_cell.angle_gamma   90.00
#
_symmetry.space_group_name_H-M   'P 1'
#
loop_
_entity.id
_entity.type
_entity.pdbx_description
1 polymer ?
#
loop_
_entity_poly.entity_id
_entity_poly.type
_entity_poly.pdbx_seq_one_letter_code
_entity_poly.pdbx_strand_id
1 'polypeptide(L)'
;MTSIASTTIISTKPSITISHKPTITVSTELTTTISTTTTTTTSIKSTTTVSTESTITISNKPSTTVSTESSTITSTKSTTTSTLSTVATPGEY
;
A
#
# COMPACT_ATOMS: atom_id res chain seq x y z
N MET A 1 -8.66 -19.96 -13.80
CA MET A 1 -8.57 -19.02 -12.65
C MET A 1 -7.40 -19.47 -11.79
N THR A 2 -6.27 -18.77 -11.84
CA THR A 2 -5.16 -18.97 -10.92
C THR A 2 -5.51 -18.29 -9.59
N SER A 3 -5.60 -19.06 -8.50
CA SER A 3 -5.78 -18.49 -7.17
C SER A 3 -4.44 -17.88 -6.72
N ILE A 4 -4.37 -16.56 -6.65
CA ILE A 4 -3.25 -15.87 -6.00
C ILE A 4 -3.41 -16.01 -4.49
N ALA A 5 -2.44 -16.63 -3.83
CA ALA A 5 -2.41 -16.69 -2.37
C ALA A 5 -2.07 -15.31 -1.81
N SER A 6 -3.03 -14.68 -1.12
CA SER A 6 -2.84 -13.41 -0.42
C SER A 6 -2.38 -13.65 1.03
N THR A 7 -1.59 -12.73 1.57
CA THR A 7 -1.17 -12.74 2.98
C THR A 7 -1.95 -11.70 3.77
N THR A 8 -2.56 -12.11 4.89
CA THR A 8 -3.24 -11.20 5.81
C THR A 8 -2.41 -11.03 7.07
N ILE A 9 -2.15 -9.77 7.45
CA ILE A 9 -1.37 -9.41 8.63
C ILE A 9 -2.23 -8.53 9.53
N ILE A 10 -2.34 -8.92 10.79
CA ILE A 10 -3.08 -8.18 11.81
C ILE A 10 -2.08 -7.81 12.91
N SER A 11 -1.88 -6.51 13.15
CA SER A 11 -0.96 -6.03 14.18
C SER A 11 -1.61 -5.01 15.10
N THR A 12 -1.40 -5.17 16.40
CA THR A 12 -1.76 -4.19 17.44
C THR A 12 -0.55 -3.43 17.96
N LYS A 13 0.60 -3.58 17.29
CA LYS A 13 1.86 -2.89 17.59
C LYS A 13 2.42 -2.25 16.33
N PRO A 14 3.32 -1.27 16.46
CA PRO A 14 4.06 -0.74 15.33
C PRO A 14 4.70 -1.87 14.52
N SER A 15 4.52 -1.88 13.21
CA SER A 15 5.01 -2.98 12.36
C SER A 15 5.40 -2.53 10.96
N ILE A 16 6.32 -3.28 10.38
CA ILE A 16 6.79 -3.13 9.00
C ILE A 16 6.54 -4.46 8.29
N THR A 17 5.87 -4.40 7.15
CA THR A 17 5.60 -5.55 6.29
C THR A 17 6.30 -5.37 4.95
N ILE A 18 7.01 -6.40 4.51
CA ILE A 18 7.63 -6.48 3.19
C ILE A 18 7.11 -7.74 2.51
N SER A 19 6.49 -7.61 1.34
CA SER A 19 5.86 -8.75 0.65
C SER A 19 6.04 -8.71 -0.86
N HIS A 20 6.17 -9.89 -1.45
CA HIS A 20 6.16 -10.10 -2.91
C HIS A 20 4.85 -10.76 -3.38
N LYS A 21 3.85 -10.78 -2.50
CA LYS A 21 2.52 -11.36 -2.75
C LYS A 21 1.45 -10.35 -2.37
N PRO A 22 0.24 -10.47 -2.94
CA PRO A 22 -0.89 -9.64 -2.56
C PRO A 22 -1.08 -9.64 -1.04
N THR A 23 -1.17 -8.46 -0.45
CA THR A 23 -1.12 -8.30 1.01
C THR A 23 -2.27 -7.45 1.52
N ILE A 24 -2.86 -7.91 2.62
CA ILE A 24 -3.86 -7.19 3.38
C ILE A 24 -3.30 -6.93 4.77
N THR A 25 -3.08 -5.67 5.12
CA THR A 25 -2.61 -5.25 6.44
C THR A 25 -3.73 -4.56 7.20
N VAL A 26 -4.03 -5.04 8.40
CA VAL A 26 -4.96 -4.40 9.34
C VAL A 26 -4.22 -4.05 10.62
N SER A 27 -4.25 -2.77 11.02
CA SER A 27 -3.54 -2.33 12.21
C SER A 27 -4.27 -1.27 13.02
N THR A 28 -4.06 -1.29 14.32
CA THR A 28 -4.47 -0.21 15.24
C THR A 28 -3.33 0.73 15.59
N GLU A 29 -2.11 0.38 15.19
CA GLU A 29 -0.87 1.13 15.44
C GLU A 29 -0.18 1.55 14.13
N LEU A 30 0.92 2.30 14.25
CA LEU A 30 1.71 2.77 13.11
C LEU A 30 2.14 1.60 12.21
N THR A 31 1.94 1.73 10.91
CA THR A 31 2.31 0.68 9.95
C THR A 31 3.04 1.20 8.74
N THR A 32 4.00 0.40 8.28
CA THR A 32 4.61 0.57 6.97
C THR A 32 4.47 -0.73 6.19
N THR A 33 3.88 -0.65 4.99
CA THR A 33 3.78 -1.79 4.07
C THR A 33 4.55 -1.47 2.80
N ILE A 34 5.46 -2.35 2.41
CA ILE A 34 6.22 -2.29 1.16
C ILE A 34 5.90 -3.56 0.38
N SER A 35 5.42 -3.42 -0.85
CA SER A 35 5.04 -4.55 -1.68
C SER A 35 5.45 -4.36 -3.14
N THR A 36 5.70 -5.47 -3.86
CA THR A 36 5.83 -5.45 -5.32
C THR A 36 4.52 -5.80 -6.03
N THR A 37 3.43 -5.89 -5.27
CA THR A 37 2.11 -6.35 -5.74
C THR A 37 0.99 -5.62 -5.03
N THR A 38 -0.23 -5.84 -5.49
CA THR A 38 -1.44 -5.22 -4.95
C THR A 38 -1.51 -5.27 -3.42
N THR A 39 -1.77 -4.12 -2.81
CA THR A 39 -1.77 -3.97 -1.34
C THR A 39 -3.03 -3.27 -0.86
N THR A 40 -3.65 -3.82 0.18
CA THR A 40 -4.72 -3.16 0.92
C THR A 40 -4.27 -2.94 2.36
N THR A 41 -4.27 -1.68 2.81
CA THR A 41 -3.92 -1.31 4.18
C THR A 41 -5.10 -0.62 4.86
N THR A 42 -5.51 -1.13 6.01
CA THR A 42 -6.49 -0.49 6.89
C THR A 42 -5.81 -0.17 8.23
N SER A 43 -5.74 1.11 8.60
CA SER A 43 -5.09 1.51 9.87
C SER A 43 -5.81 2.62 10.62
N ILE A 44 -5.97 2.45 11.93
CA ILE A 44 -6.51 3.50 12.81
C ILE A 44 -5.46 4.59 13.08
N LYS A 45 -4.17 4.26 13.01
CA LYS A 45 -3.06 5.22 13.16
C LYS A 45 -2.41 5.53 11.82
N SER A 46 -1.38 6.37 11.86
CA SER A 46 -0.69 6.80 10.65
C SER A 46 -0.10 5.59 9.91
N THR A 47 -0.16 5.64 8.59
CA THR A 47 0.28 4.54 7.75
C THR A 47 1.07 5.02 6.55
N THR A 48 2.03 4.22 6.13
CA THR A 48 2.79 4.41 4.90
C THR A 48 2.68 3.14 4.06
N THR A 49 2.15 3.26 2.84
CA THR A 49 2.06 2.16 1.89
C THR A 49 2.90 2.50 0.66
N VAL A 50 3.79 1.59 0.26
CA VAL A 50 4.57 1.69 -0.98
C VAL A 50 4.34 0.41 -1.77
N SER A 51 3.92 0.55 -3.02
CA SER A 51 3.69 -0.58 -3.92
C SER A 51 4.12 -0.30 -5.35
N THR A 52 4.49 -1.32 -6.11
CA THR A 52 4.66 -1.22 -7.58
C THR A 52 3.37 -1.54 -8.35
N GLU A 53 2.32 -1.94 -7.66
CA GLU A 53 0.98 -2.16 -8.24
C GLU A 53 -0.04 -1.31 -7.49
N SER A 54 -1.30 -1.49 -7.88
CA SER A 54 -2.48 -0.91 -7.23
C SER A 54 -2.47 -0.99 -5.71
N THR A 55 -2.91 0.10 -5.07
CA THR A 55 -2.98 0.23 -3.61
C THR A 55 -4.32 0.76 -3.16
N ILE A 56 -4.80 0.22 -2.04
CA ILE A 56 -5.96 0.74 -1.33
C ILE A 56 -5.53 1.05 0.10
N THR A 57 -5.66 2.30 0.52
CA THR A 57 -5.38 2.70 1.90
C THR A 57 -6.61 3.30 2.55
N ILE A 58 -7.03 2.72 3.67
CA ILE A 58 -8.13 3.19 4.50
C ILE A 58 -7.55 3.59 5.85
N SER A 59 -7.68 4.86 6.25
CA SER A 59 -7.11 5.30 7.52
C SER A 59 -7.91 6.36 8.27
N ASN A 60 -7.84 6.35 9.61
CA ASN A 60 -8.38 7.42 10.45
C ASN A 60 -7.35 8.53 10.76
N LYS A 61 -6.12 8.40 10.26
CA LYS A 61 -4.98 9.26 10.57
C LYS A 61 -4.19 9.58 9.30
N PRO A 62 -3.14 10.41 9.40
CA PRO A 62 -2.34 10.76 8.22
C PRO A 62 -1.82 9.52 7.51
N SER A 63 -1.99 9.52 6.19
CA SER A 63 -1.61 8.40 5.35
C SER A 63 -0.77 8.86 4.18
N THR A 64 0.31 8.14 3.93
CA THR A 64 1.13 8.30 2.74
C THR A 64 0.99 7.05 1.87
N THR A 65 0.69 7.21 0.60
CA THR A 65 0.65 6.10 -0.36
C THR A 65 1.42 6.46 -1.60
N VAL A 66 2.34 5.56 -1.98
CA VAL A 66 3.11 5.62 -3.21
C VAL A 66 2.80 4.36 -4.01
N SER A 67 2.35 4.54 -5.25
CA SER A 67 2.14 3.45 -6.20
C SER A 67 2.66 3.84 -7.57
N THR A 68 3.12 2.88 -8.37
CA THR A 68 3.43 3.13 -9.79
C THR A 68 2.26 2.91 -10.73
N GLU A 69 1.20 2.23 -10.27
CA GLU A 69 0.02 1.93 -11.10
C GLU A 69 -1.17 2.78 -10.67
N SER A 70 -1.75 2.49 -9.50
CA SER A 70 -2.94 3.18 -9.02
C SER A 70 -3.00 3.25 -7.49
N SER A 71 -3.69 4.27 -6.97
CA SER A 71 -3.88 4.44 -5.53
C SER A 71 -5.27 4.97 -5.22
N THR A 72 -5.99 4.25 -4.37
CA THR A 72 -7.22 4.74 -3.74
C THR A 72 -6.94 4.99 -2.27
N ILE A 73 -7.16 6.23 -1.81
CA ILE A 73 -7.05 6.55 -0.38
C ILE A 73 -8.39 7.06 0.13
N THR A 74 -8.86 6.46 1.22
CA THR A 74 -9.97 6.98 2.02
C THR A 74 -9.43 7.32 3.41
N SER A 75 -9.44 8.59 3.78
CA SER A 75 -9.02 9.01 5.12
C SER A 75 -9.88 10.12 5.70
N THR A 76 -9.98 10.13 7.03
CA THR A 76 -10.61 11.22 7.80
C THR A 76 -9.63 12.35 8.15
N LYS A 77 -8.35 12.21 7.77
CA LYS A 77 -7.26 13.18 8.01
C LYS A 77 -6.46 13.40 6.72
N SER A 78 -5.45 14.29 6.79
CA SER A 78 -4.59 14.64 5.65
C SER A 78 -3.94 13.42 5.01
N THR A 79 -3.90 13.39 3.68
CA THR A 79 -3.30 12.32 2.89
C THR A 79 -2.31 12.87 1.89
N THR A 80 -1.29 12.05 1.60
CA THR A 80 -0.38 12.30 0.49
C THR A 80 -0.39 11.07 -0.41
N THR A 81 -0.77 11.27 -1.66
CA THR A 81 -0.75 10.25 -2.70
C THR A 81 0.27 10.64 -3.76
N SER A 82 1.11 9.69 -4.17
CA SER A 82 1.99 9.87 -5.32
C SER A 82 1.89 8.66 -6.23
N THR A 83 1.35 8.89 -7.43
CA THR A 83 1.35 7.90 -8.51
C THR A 83 2.53 8.17 -9.42
N LEU A 84 3.53 7.29 -9.42
CA LEU A 84 4.69 7.39 -10.30
C LEU A 84 4.36 6.73 -11.64
N SER A 85 4.01 7.52 -12.65
CA SER A 85 4.01 7.00 -14.02
C SER A 85 5.45 6.76 -14.45
N THR A 86 5.77 5.53 -14.83
CA THR A 86 7.00 5.24 -15.55
C THR A 86 6.97 6.00 -16.87
N VAL A 87 7.87 6.97 -17.04
CA VAL A 87 8.13 7.54 -18.37
C VAL A 87 8.72 6.41 -19.20
N ALA A 88 8.02 5.96 -20.23
CA ALA A 88 8.59 5.04 -21.20
C ALA A 88 9.88 5.67 -21.76
N THR A 89 11.02 5.05 -21.53
CA THR A 89 12.24 5.37 -22.27
C THR A 89 12.01 4.98 -23.73
N PRO A 90 11.96 5.91 -24.69
CA PRO A 90 11.89 5.54 -26.09
C PRO A 90 13.25 4.99 -26.50
N GLY A 91 13.33 3.68 -26.77
CA GLY A 91 14.46 3.09 -27.48
C GLY A 91 15.00 1.82 -26.86
N GLU A 92 14.46 0.69 -27.29
CA GLU A 92 15.26 -0.49 -27.62
C GLU A 92 14.87 -0.83 -29.07
N TYR A 93 15.74 -0.45 -30.01
CA TYR A 93 15.70 -0.86 -31.42
C TYR A 93 16.52 -2.14 -31.58
#